data_AF-A0A0F7ULL3-F1
#
_entry.id   AF-A0A0F7ULL3-F1
#
_cell.length_a   1.000
_cell.length_b   1.000
_cell.length_c   1.000
_cell.angle_alpha   90.00
_cell.angle_beta   90.00
_cell.angle_gamma   90.00
#
_symmetry.space_group_name_H-M   'P 1'
#
loop_
_entity.id
_entity.type
_entity.pdbx_description
1 polymer ?
#
loop_
_entity_poly.entity_id
_entity_poly.type
_entity_poly.pdbx_seq_one_letter_code
_entity_poly.pdbx_strand_id
1 'polypeptide(L)'
;MGRDKAGARGAFLGPGRLAREFALLQKQGGVPHVQLRPDLNDMLTWHFVLHDLPADSPYHGGVYHGKLVFPTSYPFAPPSIFMLTPSGRFEVNQRLCMSMSDFHPESWNPSWRLETLATGFLSFMLDAADAATHGSISMSYAQRRRLALQSFAENKKHRNFAAMFPEFVDDSKYDPTRGFSLSRVPCLEPAQRQADSPAREATERKNGSIQSASCGEATGGRGAERAPRRALGRVEEWMLRRGLFSPTTLLIVLIVGTSVAALLCRLRASLQLDER
;
A
#
# COMPACT_ATOMS: atom_id res chain seq x y z
N MET A 1 50.99 5.05 35.03
CA MET A 1 50.54 3.97 34.13
C MET A 1 49.25 3.34 34.69
N GLY A 2 48.12 4.06 34.63
CA GLY A 2 46.81 3.50 34.96
C GLY A 2 46.13 3.04 33.67
N ARG A 3 45.92 1.73 33.51
CA ARG A 3 45.33 1.15 32.29
C ARG A 3 43.85 1.48 32.20
N ASP A 4 43.46 2.02 31.06
CA ASP A 4 42.08 2.21 30.62
C ASP A 4 41.30 0.90 30.68
N LYS A 5 40.40 0.76 31.67
CA LYS A 5 39.42 -0.33 31.76
C LYS A 5 37.99 0.12 31.41
N ALA A 6 37.83 1.31 30.81
CA ALA A 6 36.52 1.82 30.41
C ALA A 6 36.08 1.39 28.99
N GLY A 7 37.01 0.93 28.13
CA GLY A 7 36.71 0.63 26.72
C GLY A 7 36.02 -0.71 26.43
N ALA A 8 35.99 -1.65 27.37
CA ALA A 8 35.58 -3.04 27.09
C ALA A 8 34.08 -3.34 27.31
N ARG A 9 33.31 -2.43 27.91
CA ARG A 9 31.87 -2.66 28.21
C ARG A 9 30.90 -2.26 27.09
N GLY A 10 31.39 -1.57 26.04
CA GLY A 10 30.56 -1.14 24.90
C GLY A 10 30.56 -2.09 23.69
N ALA A 11 31.56 -2.97 23.58
CA ALA A 11 31.88 -3.67 22.33
C ALA A 11 30.91 -4.79 21.88
N PHE A 12 29.87 -5.11 22.67
CA PHE A 12 28.94 -6.21 22.37
C PHE A 12 27.46 -5.81 22.40
N LEU A 13 27.15 -4.52 22.59
CA LEU A 13 25.75 -4.07 22.70
C LEU A 13 25.00 -4.21 21.37
N GLY A 14 25.60 -3.80 20.25
CA GLY A 14 24.97 -3.82 18.92
C GLY A 14 24.57 -5.23 18.46
N PRO A 15 25.53 -6.14 18.21
CA PRO A 15 25.22 -7.50 17.75
C PRO A 15 24.31 -8.27 18.72
N GLY A 16 24.54 -8.12 20.04
CA GLY A 16 23.71 -8.78 21.05
C GLY A 16 22.27 -8.24 21.09
N ARG A 17 22.07 -6.93 20.85
CA ARG A 17 20.74 -6.33 20.72
C ARG A 17 20.03 -6.86 19.47
N LEU A 18 20.69 -6.83 18.30
CA LEU A 18 20.13 -7.28 17.03
C LEU A 18 19.70 -8.75 17.08
N ALA A 19 20.52 -9.63 17.68
CA ALA A 19 20.18 -11.04 17.86
C ALA A 19 18.91 -11.23 18.71
N ARG A 20 18.75 -10.47 19.80
CA ARG A 20 17.53 -10.53 20.64
C ARG A 20 16.30 -10.00 19.92
N GLU A 21 16.44 -8.91 19.17
CA GLU A 21 15.35 -8.37 18.36
C GLU A 21 14.86 -9.36 17.31
N PHE A 22 15.80 -10.00 16.61
CA PHE A 22 15.46 -11.00 15.61
C PHE A 22 14.79 -12.22 16.23
N ALA A 23 15.30 -12.73 17.36
CA ALA A 23 14.67 -13.84 18.07
C ALA A 23 13.25 -13.50 18.54
N LEU A 24 12.99 -12.25 18.94
CA LEU A 24 11.65 -11.79 19.28
C LEU A 24 10.75 -11.73 18.04
N LEU A 25 11.26 -11.16 16.93
CA LEU A 25 10.52 -11.05 15.68
C LEU A 25 10.09 -12.43 15.15
N GLN A 26 10.97 -13.44 15.22
CA GLN A 26 10.64 -14.81 14.84
C GLN A 26 9.50 -15.40 15.69
N LYS A 27 9.48 -15.11 17.00
CA LYS A 27 8.38 -15.54 17.89
C LYS A 27 7.06 -14.83 17.59
N GLN A 28 7.10 -13.62 17.04
CA GLN A 28 5.92 -12.83 16.69
C GLN A 28 5.37 -13.14 15.29
N GLY A 29 6.04 -14.01 14.52
CA GLY A 29 5.61 -14.39 13.17
C GLY A 29 6.19 -13.54 12.04
N GLY A 30 7.18 -12.69 12.32
CA GLY A 30 7.84 -11.85 11.32
C GLY A 30 7.13 -10.52 11.04
N VAL A 31 7.60 -9.81 10.02
CA VAL A 31 6.97 -8.57 9.52
C VAL A 31 6.21 -8.94 8.24
N PRO A 32 4.91 -8.63 8.11
CA PRO A 32 4.19 -8.86 6.88
C PRO A 32 4.90 -8.23 5.68
N HIS A 33 5.00 -8.98 4.58
CA HIS A 33 5.66 -8.56 3.34
C HIS A 33 7.18 -8.30 3.42
N VAL A 34 7.82 -8.58 4.56
CA VAL A 34 9.26 -8.36 4.74
C VAL A 34 9.94 -9.55 5.38
N GLN A 35 10.89 -10.16 4.66
CA GLN A 35 11.80 -11.15 5.23
C GLN A 35 13.10 -10.48 5.66
N LEU A 36 13.52 -10.66 6.92
CA LEU A 36 14.78 -10.16 7.47
C LEU A 36 15.74 -11.32 7.78
N ARG A 37 17.03 -11.15 7.48
CA ARG A 37 18.10 -12.08 7.88
C ARG A 37 19.42 -11.30 8.12
N PRO A 38 20.25 -11.71 9.09
CA PRO A 38 21.59 -11.15 9.22
C PRO A 38 22.45 -11.53 8.00
N ASP A 39 23.45 -10.72 7.68
CA ASP A 39 24.48 -11.12 6.73
C ASP A 39 25.24 -12.35 7.26
N LEU A 40 25.77 -13.16 6.34
CA LEU A 40 26.43 -14.42 6.66
C LEU A 40 27.73 -14.22 7.46
N ASN A 41 28.39 -13.07 7.30
CA ASN A 41 29.72 -12.81 7.88
C ASN A 41 29.75 -11.58 8.80
N ASP A 42 28.72 -10.74 8.80
CA ASP A 42 28.67 -9.52 9.59
C ASP A 42 27.31 -9.31 10.28
N MET A 43 27.28 -9.46 11.61
CA MET A 43 26.07 -9.26 12.42
C MET A 43 25.60 -7.80 12.50
N LEU A 44 26.39 -6.83 12.03
CA LEU A 44 25.98 -5.43 11.90
C LEU A 44 25.41 -5.11 10.52
N THR A 45 25.51 -6.03 9.57
CA THR A 45 24.83 -5.92 8.27
C THR A 45 23.63 -6.86 8.25
N TRP A 46 22.47 -6.31 7.94
CA TRP A 46 21.22 -7.08 7.87
C TRP A 46 20.58 -6.88 6.52
N HIS A 47 20.05 -7.95 5.95
CA HIS A 47 19.36 -7.93 4.68
C HIS A 47 17.85 -8.05 4.89
N PHE A 48 17.11 -7.29 4.08
CA PHE A 48 15.67 -7.42 3.99
C PHE A 48 15.24 -7.72 2.56
N VAL A 49 14.12 -8.41 2.41
CA VAL A 49 13.46 -8.67 1.13
C VAL A 49 12.01 -8.26 1.26
N LEU A 50 11.58 -7.32 0.42
CA LEU A 50 10.17 -6.95 0.28
C LEU A 50 9.52 -7.84 -0.78
N HIS A 51 8.35 -8.39 -0.49
CA HIS A 51 7.66 -9.33 -1.37
C HIS A 51 6.14 -9.28 -1.18
N ASP A 52 5.40 -9.89 -2.11
CA ASP A 52 3.93 -9.94 -2.08
C ASP A 52 3.30 -8.55 -1.83
N LEU A 53 3.89 -7.50 -2.41
CA LEU A 53 3.43 -6.12 -2.22
C LEU A 53 2.03 -5.90 -2.83
N PRO A 54 1.26 -4.92 -2.33
CA PRO A 54 -0.14 -4.73 -2.71
C PRO A 54 -0.36 -4.69 -4.23
N ALA A 55 -1.43 -5.34 -4.70
CA ALA A 55 -1.72 -5.52 -6.13
C ALA A 55 -1.91 -4.19 -6.89
N ASP A 56 -2.42 -3.18 -6.21
CA ASP A 56 -2.59 -1.82 -6.72
C ASP A 56 -1.28 -1.04 -6.80
N SER A 57 -0.26 -1.40 -6.03
CA SER A 57 1.05 -0.72 -6.01
C SER A 57 1.96 -1.10 -7.19
N PRO A 58 2.77 -0.19 -7.78
CA PRO A 58 3.72 -0.45 -8.89
C PRO A 58 4.75 -1.57 -8.64
N TYR A 59 4.74 -2.15 -7.45
CA TYR A 59 5.72 -3.10 -6.98
C TYR A 59 5.16 -4.52 -6.79
N HIS A 60 3.87 -4.74 -7.07
CA HIS A 60 3.26 -6.07 -7.05
C HIS A 60 4.03 -7.06 -7.92
N GLY A 61 4.22 -8.28 -7.41
CA GLY A 61 4.98 -9.33 -8.08
C GLY A 61 6.50 -9.13 -8.07
N GLY A 62 6.99 -8.04 -7.45
CA GLY A 62 8.41 -7.76 -7.30
C GLY A 62 9.02 -8.39 -6.05
N VAL A 63 10.33 -8.59 -6.09
CA VAL A 63 11.19 -9.04 -4.98
C VAL A 63 12.29 -8.02 -4.80
N TYR A 64 12.26 -7.26 -3.71
CA TYR A 64 13.18 -6.14 -3.52
C TYR A 64 14.14 -6.41 -2.37
N HIS A 65 15.38 -6.73 -2.72
CA HIS A 65 16.48 -6.92 -1.77
C HIS A 65 17.06 -5.57 -1.37
N GLY A 66 17.25 -5.38 -0.07
CA GLY A 66 17.99 -4.25 0.48
C GLY A 66 18.85 -4.66 1.66
N LYS A 67 19.53 -3.69 2.25
CA LYS A 67 20.33 -3.89 3.46
C LYS A 67 20.26 -2.71 4.42
N LEU A 68 20.41 -3.03 5.69
CA LEU A 68 20.64 -2.14 6.81
C LEU A 68 22.09 -2.35 7.27
N VAL A 69 22.84 -1.27 7.40
CA VAL A 69 24.21 -1.30 7.95
C VAL A 69 24.19 -0.55 9.28
N PHE A 70 24.29 -1.29 10.37
CA PHE A 70 24.25 -0.75 11.72
C PHE A 70 25.64 -0.28 12.16
N PRO A 71 25.74 0.88 12.83
CA PRO A 71 27.00 1.31 13.44
C PRO A 71 27.31 0.46 14.67
N THR A 72 28.57 0.42 15.08
CA THR A 72 29.00 -0.24 16.33
C THR A 72 28.36 0.36 17.58
N SER A 73 27.89 1.61 17.49
CA SER A 73 27.14 2.31 18.54
C SER A 73 25.64 1.97 18.59
N TYR A 74 25.14 1.10 17.71
CA TYR A 74 23.75 0.63 17.78
C TYR A 74 23.45 0.00 19.17
N PRO A 75 22.32 0.32 19.83
CA PRO A 75 21.13 1.04 19.32
C PRO A 75 21.13 2.55 19.54
N PHE A 76 22.23 3.17 19.94
CA PHE A 76 22.29 4.61 20.22
C PHE A 76 22.47 5.48 18.98
N ALA A 77 22.74 4.87 17.82
CA ALA A 77 22.77 5.52 16.52
C ALA A 77 21.99 4.70 15.48
N PRO A 78 21.36 5.37 14.50
CA PRO A 78 20.59 4.75 13.42
C PRO A 78 21.47 3.98 12.43
N PRO A 79 20.89 3.03 11.67
CA PRO A 79 21.58 2.40 10.54
C PRO A 79 21.60 3.28 9.27
N SER A 80 22.50 2.95 8.36
CA SER A 80 22.37 3.33 6.94
C SER A 80 21.46 2.33 6.22
N ILE A 81 20.63 2.81 5.29
CA ILE A 81 19.65 1.99 4.55
C ILE A 81 19.98 2.02 3.05
N PHE A 82 19.92 0.87 2.38
CA PHE A 82 20.20 0.74 0.95
C PHE A 82 19.19 -0.18 0.26
N MET A 83 18.82 0.17 -0.97
CA MET A 83 18.15 -0.73 -1.90
C MET A 83 19.20 -1.40 -2.80
N LEU A 84 19.11 -2.71 -3.02
CA LEU A 84 20.04 -3.45 -3.88
C LEU A 84 19.38 -3.88 -5.19
N THR A 85 18.08 -4.13 -5.17
CA THR A 85 17.32 -4.45 -6.38
C THR A 85 16.79 -3.18 -7.05
N PRO A 86 16.94 -3.00 -8.37
CA PRO A 86 16.32 -1.88 -9.09
C PRO A 86 14.80 -1.82 -8.89
N SER A 87 14.30 -0.74 -8.28
CA SER A 87 12.86 -0.56 -7.98
C SER A 87 12.21 0.58 -8.75
N GLY A 88 13.01 1.51 -9.28
CA GLY A 88 12.52 2.76 -9.88
C GLY A 88 12.00 3.79 -8.87
N ARG A 89 12.18 3.51 -7.56
CA ARG A 89 11.92 4.42 -6.44
C ARG A 89 13.22 4.86 -5.75
N PHE A 90 14.18 3.96 -5.66
CA PHE A 90 15.46 4.19 -5.00
C PHE A 90 16.61 3.83 -5.93
N GLU A 91 17.66 4.64 -5.91
CA GLU A 91 18.93 4.37 -6.56
C GLU A 91 19.60 3.15 -5.92
N VAL A 92 20.16 2.27 -6.74
CA VAL A 92 20.74 1.01 -6.24
C VAL A 92 22.07 1.29 -5.53
N ASN A 93 22.22 0.65 -4.36
CA ASN A 93 23.40 0.73 -3.50
C ASN A 93 23.76 2.18 -3.08
N GLN A 94 22.79 3.08 -3.10
CA GLN A 94 22.91 4.44 -2.57
C GLN A 94 22.33 4.51 -1.15
N ARG A 95 22.96 5.29 -0.26
CA ARG A 95 22.41 5.56 1.07
C ARG A 95 21.08 6.29 0.92
N LEU A 96 20.05 5.85 1.64
CA LEU A 96 18.73 6.45 1.61
C LEU A 96 18.50 7.34 2.83
N CYS A 97 18.10 8.58 2.60
CA CYS A 97 17.75 9.49 3.69
C CYS A 97 16.30 9.30 4.12
N MET A 98 16.12 8.91 5.38
CA MET A 98 14.83 8.73 6.06
C MET A 98 14.96 9.19 7.52
N SER A 99 13.85 9.48 8.18
CA SER A 99 13.83 9.89 9.60
C SER A 99 14.44 8.85 10.57
N MET A 100 14.55 7.60 10.13
CA MET A 100 15.15 6.49 10.88
C MET A 100 16.55 6.08 10.37
N SER A 101 17.16 6.88 9.50
CA SER A 101 18.49 6.65 8.92
C SER A 101 19.56 7.52 9.57
N ASP A 102 20.82 7.21 9.29
CA ASP A 102 22.00 7.95 9.72
C ASP A 102 22.15 9.38 9.20
N PHE A 103 21.25 9.85 8.34
CA PHE A 103 21.13 11.26 7.99
C PHE A 103 20.51 12.10 9.11
N HIS A 104 19.72 11.49 10.00
CA HIS A 104 18.94 12.18 11.04
C HIS A 104 19.16 11.58 12.44
N PRO A 105 20.40 11.58 12.96
CA PRO A 105 20.70 11.03 14.29
C PRO A 105 19.90 11.70 15.42
N GLU A 106 19.48 12.95 15.24
CA GLU A 106 18.64 13.70 16.18
C GLU A 106 17.20 13.18 16.27
N SER A 107 16.69 12.55 15.20
CA SER A 107 15.34 12.00 15.13
C SER A 107 15.30 10.52 15.51
N TRP A 108 16.47 9.90 15.75
CA TRP A 108 16.59 8.49 16.05
C TRP A 108 16.08 8.15 17.45
N ASN A 109 15.28 7.08 17.55
CA ASN A 109 14.84 6.53 18.83
C ASN A 109 15.51 5.17 19.09
N PRO A 110 16.38 5.02 20.12
CA PRO A 110 17.04 3.75 20.47
C PRO A 110 16.09 2.59 20.84
N SER A 111 14.81 2.88 21.04
CA SER A 111 13.76 1.88 21.27
C SER A 111 13.26 1.24 19.97
N TRP A 112 13.48 1.85 18.81
CA TRP A 112 13.17 1.26 17.52
C TRP A 112 14.01 0.01 17.28
N ARG A 113 13.38 -1.00 16.67
CA ARG A 113 13.91 -2.34 16.43
C ARG A 113 13.88 -2.67 14.95
N LEU A 114 14.49 -3.78 14.55
CA LEU A 114 14.44 -4.33 13.19
C LEU A 114 13.03 -4.31 12.57
N GLU A 115 12.01 -4.70 13.34
CA GLU A 115 10.60 -4.68 12.94
C GLU A 115 10.12 -3.28 12.54
N THR A 116 10.39 -2.27 13.40
CA THR A 116 9.99 -0.89 13.17
C THR A 116 10.69 -0.33 11.94
N LEU A 117 11.98 -0.64 11.75
CA LEU A 117 12.76 -0.20 10.60
C LEU A 117 12.23 -0.81 9.29
N ALA A 118 11.99 -2.12 9.27
CA ALA A 118 11.44 -2.81 8.11
C ALA A 118 10.05 -2.28 7.73
N THR A 119 9.17 -2.11 8.73
CA THR A 119 7.81 -1.57 8.52
C THR A 119 7.85 -0.13 8.03
N GLY A 120 8.69 0.71 8.63
CA GLY A 120 8.89 2.10 8.21
C GLY A 120 9.42 2.19 6.78
N PHE A 121 10.36 1.32 6.40
CA PHE A 121 10.91 1.29 5.06
C PHE A 121 9.86 0.87 4.02
N LEU A 122 9.10 -0.18 4.33
CA LEU A 122 8.01 -0.65 3.49
C LEU A 122 6.97 0.46 3.27
N SER A 123 6.55 1.13 4.34
CA SER A 123 5.62 2.26 4.28
C SER A 123 6.14 3.36 3.35
N PHE A 124 7.41 3.74 3.49
CA PHE A 124 8.02 4.77 2.64
C PHE A 124 8.16 4.36 1.16
N MET A 125 8.37 3.07 0.89
CA MET A 125 8.39 2.56 -0.48
C MET A 125 7.01 2.64 -1.14
N LEU A 126 5.94 2.41 -0.36
CA LEU A 126 4.56 2.40 -0.83
C LEU A 126 3.86 3.77 -0.77
N ASP A 127 4.52 4.78 -0.20
CA ASP A 127 3.95 6.12 -0.09
C ASP A 127 3.63 6.72 -1.46
N ALA A 128 2.35 7.05 -1.66
CA ALA A 128 1.83 7.63 -2.88
C ALA A 128 2.33 9.06 -3.13
N ALA A 129 2.78 9.77 -2.09
CA ALA A 129 3.37 11.09 -2.25
C ALA A 129 4.69 11.07 -3.02
N ASP A 130 5.35 9.89 -3.10
CA ASP A 130 6.61 9.68 -3.82
C ASP A 130 7.67 10.75 -3.47
N ALA A 131 7.67 11.23 -2.22
CA ALA A 131 8.47 12.38 -1.80
C ALA A 131 9.95 12.18 -2.12
N ALA A 132 10.57 13.20 -2.72
CA ALA A 132 11.98 13.17 -3.07
C ALA A 132 12.84 13.21 -1.81
N THR A 133 13.78 12.28 -1.72
CA THR A 133 14.82 12.24 -0.68
C THR A 133 16.17 11.87 -1.29
N HIS A 134 17.24 12.01 -0.53
CA HIS A 134 18.56 11.56 -0.97
C HIS A 134 18.53 10.05 -1.29
N GLY A 135 19.01 9.70 -2.48
CA GLY A 135 18.99 8.34 -3.01
C GLY A 135 17.65 7.89 -3.61
N SER A 136 16.63 8.76 -3.68
CA SER A 136 15.41 8.48 -4.45
C SER A 136 15.59 8.78 -5.94
N ILE A 137 14.85 8.05 -6.77
CA ILE A 137 14.70 8.31 -8.20
C ILE A 137 13.20 8.26 -8.56
N SER A 138 12.83 8.93 -9.64
CA SER A 138 11.45 8.92 -10.14
C SER A 138 11.38 8.19 -11.48
N MET A 139 10.56 7.16 -11.54
CA MET A 139 10.22 6.44 -12.76
C MET A 139 8.70 6.31 -12.86
N SER A 140 8.18 6.24 -14.07
CA SER A 140 6.76 6.01 -14.31
C SER A 140 6.28 4.69 -13.72
N TYR A 141 4.98 4.61 -13.44
CA TYR A 141 4.33 3.38 -12.99
C TYR A 141 4.64 2.19 -13.90
N ALA A 142 4.60 2.37 -15.22
CA ALA A 142 4.88 1.31 -16.20
C ALA A 142 6.33 0.82 -16.12
N GLN A 143 7.30 1.73 -15.93
CA GLN A 143 8.70 1.37 -15.75
C GLN A 143 8.91 0.61 -14.43
N ARG A 144 8.32 1.07 -13.32
CA ARG A 144 8.37 0.36 -12.03
C ARG A 144 7.75 -1.04 -12.13
N ARG A 145 6.64 -1.19 -12.86
CA ARG A 145 6.01 -2.49 -13.15
C ARG A 145 6.94 -3.44 -13.90
N ARG A 146 7.64 -2.94 -14.92
CA ARG A 146 8.63 -3.73 -15.66
C ARG A 146 9.77 -4.18 -14.74
N LEU A 147 10.27 -3.29 -13.89
CA LEU A 147 11.31 -3.62 -12.91
C LEU A 147 10.81 -4.64 -11.88
N ALA A 148 9.55 -4.57 -11.43
CA ALA A 148 8.95 -5.56 -10.55
C ALA A 148 9.02 -6.97 -11.14
N LEU A 149 8.61 -7.15 -12.40
CA LEU A 149 8.69 -8.46 -13.07
C LEU A 149 10.13 -8.94 -13.30
N GLN A 150 11.07 -8.02 -13.51
CA GLN A 150 12.48 -8.34 -13.72
C GLN A 150 13.25 -8.64 -12.42
N SER A 151 12.78 -8.12 -11.28
CA SER A 151 13.47 -8.16 -9.99
C SER A 151 13.83 -9.59 -9.52
N PHE A 152 12.94 -10.56 -9.75
CA PHE A 152 13.18 -11.96 -9.42
C PHE A 152 14.41 -12.52 -10.14
N ALA A 153 14.47 -12.35 -11.46
CA ALA A 153 15.59 -12.79 -12.27
C ALA A 153 16.88 -12.02 -11.96
N GLU A 154 16.76 -10.73 -11.60
CA GLU A 154 17.91 -9.92 -11.18
C GLU A 154 18.53 -10.46 -9.90
N ASN A 155 17.72 -10.71 -8.87
CA ASN A 155 18.22 -11.17 -7.58
C ASN A 155 18.88 -12.55 -7.65
N LYS A 156 18.41 -13.44 -8.55
CA LYS A 156 19.02 -14.77 -8.78
C LYS A 156 20.49 -14.69 -9.24
N LYS A 157 20.93 -13.58 -9.82
CA LYS A 157 22.32 -13.39 -10.25
C LYS A 157 23.28 -13.25 -9.05
N HIS A 158 22.76 -12.86 -7.88
CA HIS A 158 23.57 -12.59 -6.70
C HIS A 158 23.69 -13.83 -5.81
N ARG A 159 24.88 -14.41 -5.74
CA ARG A 159 25.15 -15.62 -4.93
C ARG A 159 24.80 -15.44 -3.45
N ASN A 160 25.12 -14.28 -2.87
CA ASN A 160 24.80 -13.99 -1.48
C ASN A 160 23.30 -13.93 -1.22
N PHE A 161 22.53 -13.36 -2.17
CA PHE A 161 21.07 -13.36 -2.09
C PHE A 161 20.53 -14.79 -2.11
N ALA A 162 20.95 -15.61 -3.08
CA ALA A 162 20.51 -17.00 -3.19
C ALA A 162 20.86 -17.85 -1.94
N ALA A 163 22.03 -17.61 -1.34
CA ALA A 163 22.44 -18.28 -0.11
C ALA A 163 21.60 -17.86 1.10
N MET A 164 21.32 -16.55 1.23
CA MET A 164 20.54 -16.02 2.35
C MET A 164 19.04 -16.26 2.19
N PHE A 165 18.50 -16.29 0.97
CA PHE A 165 17.06 -16.24 0.69
C PHE A 165 16.66 -17.29 -0.35
N PRO A 166 16.83 -18.59 -0.07
CA PRO A 166 16.59 -19.66 -1.05
C PRO A 166 15.14 -19.73 -1.54
N GLU A 167 14.17 -19.33 -0.71
CA GLU A 167 12.75 -19.28 -1.08
C GLU A 167 12.44 -18.22 -2.16
N PHE A 168 13.32 -17.23 -2.33
CA PHE A 168 13.19 -16.15 -3.30
C PHE A 168 13.94 -16.41 -4.62
N VAL A 169 14.47 -17.62 -4.80
CA VAL A 169 15.07 -18.09 -6.07
C VAL A 169 14.34 -19.31 -6.64
N ASP A 170 13.28 -19.76 -5.98
CA ASP A 170 12.43 -20.89 -6.40
C ASP A 170 11.56 -20.49 -7.60
N ASP A 171 11.88 -21.04 -8.77
CA ASP A 171 11.16 -20.78 -10.02
C ASP A 171 9.68 -21.20 -9.96
N SER A 172 9.29 -22.12 -9.07
CA SER A 172 7.89 -22.52 -8.88
C SER A 172 7.01 -21.42 -8.26
N LYS A 173 7.63 -20.35 -7.76
CA LYS A 173 6.98 -19.19 -7.13
C LYS A 173 6.86 -17.99 -8.06
N TYR A 174 7.35 -18.10 -9.30
CA TYR A 174 7.35 -17.00 -10.26
C TYR A 174 6.43 -17.27 -11.43
N ASP A 175 5.60 -16.28 -11.76
CA ASP A 175 4.76 -16.25 -12.96
C ASP A 175 5.22 -15.09 -13.86
N PRO A 176 5.48 -15.30 -15.17
CA PRO A 176 5.95 -14.24 -16.06
C PRO A 176 5.00 -13.04 -16.22
N THR A 177 3.71 -13.24 -15.96
CA THR A 177 2.66 -12.21 -16.09
C THR A 177 2.37 -11.52 -14.76
N ARG A 178 2.35 -12.28 -13.65
CA ARG A 178 1.97 -11.79 -12.32
C ARG A 178 3.17 -11.45 -11.43
N GLY A 179 4.35 -11.97 -11.75
CA GLY A 179 5.58 -11.85 -10.97
C GLY A 179 5.72 -12.94 -9.91
N PHE A 180 6.58 -12.67 -8.92
CA PHE A 180 6.86 -13.57 -7.81
C PHE A 180 5.77 -13.49 -6.72
N SER A 181 5.46 -14.63 -6.10
CA SER A 181 4.63 -14.65 -4.89
C SER A 181 4.93 -15.86 -3.98
N LEU A 182 5.13 -15.60 -2.67
CA LEU A 182 5.26 -16.68 -1.68
C LEU A 182 3.89 -17.23 -1.27
N SER A 183 2.93 -16.31 -1.17
CA SER A 183 1.56 -16.59 -0.79
C SER A 183 0.80 -17.01 -2.05
N ARG A 184 0.54 -18.30 -2.28
CA ARG A 184 -0.35 -18.75 -3.36
C ARG A 184 -1.82 -18.35 -3.09
N VAL A 185 -2.08 -17.10 -2.72
CA VAL A 185 -3.43 -16.56 -2.67
C VAL A 185 -3.79 -16.29 -4.14
N PRO A 186 -4.81 -16.98 -4.69
CA PRO A 186 -5.32 -16.62 -5.99
C PRO A 186 -5.72 -15.15 -5.93
N CYS A 187 -5.16 -14.30 -6.79
CA CYS A 187 -5.67 -12.95 -6.94
C CYS A 187 -7.15 -13.09 -7.26
N LEU A 188 -8.02 -12.50 -6.43
CA LEU A 188 -9.40 -12.29 -6.83
C LEU A 188 -9.34 -11.34 -8.02
N GLU A 189 -9.52 -11.89 -9.21
CA GLU A 189 -9.70 -11.14 -10.45
C GLU A 189 -10.75 -10.03 -10.21
N PRO A 190 -10.50 -8.78 -10.62
CA PRO A 190 -11.54 -7.76 -10.65
C PRO A 190 -12.68 -8.30 -11.52
N ALA A 191 -13.88 -8.42 -10.95
CA ALA A 191 -15.07 -8.86 -11.65
C ALA A 191 -15.16 -8.12 -13.00
N GLN A 192 -15.09 -8.90 -14.09
CA GLN A 192 -15.24 -8.40 -15.45
C GLN A 192 -16.52 -7.56 -15.49
N ARG A 193 -16.39 -6.26 -15.74
CA ARG A 193 -17.53 -5.43 -16.11
C ARG A 193 -18.01 -5.98 -17.45
N GLN A 194 -19.11 -6.73 -17.42
CA GLN A 194 -19.86 -7.06 -18.62
C GLN A 194 -20.27 -5.73 -19.28
N ALA A 195 -19.59 -5.40 -20.36
CA ALA A 195 -20.06 -4.40 -21.28
C ALA A 195 -21.24 -5.03 -22.03
N ASP A 196 -22.45 -4.80 -21.54
CA ASP A 196 -23.66 -5.02 -22.33
C ASP A 196 -23.61 -4.06 -23.53
N SER A 197 -23.16 -4.58 -24.68
CA SER A 197 -23.44 -3.98 -25.97
C SER A 197 -24.69 -4.66 -26.54
N PRO A 198 -25.79 -3.93 -26.80
CA PRO A 198 -26.91 -4.50 -27.53
C PRO A 198 -26.52 -4.65 -29.00
N ALA A 199 -26.65 -5.88 -29.49
CA ALA A 199 -26.47 -6.24 -30.88
C ALA A 199 -27.41 -5.42 -31.78
N ARG A 200 -26.84 -4.83 -32.83
CA ARG A 200 -27.58 -4.27 -33.96
C ARG A 200 -28.00 -5.42 -34.86
N GLU A 201 -29.30 -5.70 -34.90
CA GLU A 201 -29.89 -6.58 -35.90
C GLU A 201 -30.50 -5.68 -37.00
N ALA A 202 -29.75 -5.50 -38.08
CA ALA A 202 -30.22 -4.83 -39.29
C ALA A 202 -30.96 -5.86 -40.15
N THR A 203 -32.29 -5.74 -40.23
CA THR A 203 -33.07 -6.43 -41.26
C THR A 203 -33.48 -5.40 -42.31
N GLU A 204 -33.00 -5.60 -43.52
CA GLU A 204 -33.20 -4.77 -44.71
C GLU A 204 -34.40 -5.30 -45.50
N ARG A 205 -35.48 -4.53 -45.66
CA ARG A 205 -36.43 -4.65 -46.79
C ARG A 205 -36.96 -3.26 -47.19
N LYS A 206 -36.94 -3.05 -48.51
CA LYS A 206 -37.16 -1.81 -49.27
C LYS A 206 -38.63 -1.47 -49.57
N ASN A 207 -38.81 -0.20 -49.97
CA ASN A 207 -39.87 0.45 -50.76
C ASN A 207 -41.17 0.79 -50.01
N GLY A 208 -41.78 1.98 -50.14
CA GLY A 208 -41.53 3.16 -50.97
C GLY A 208 -42.80 4.05 -51.00
N SER A 209 -42.67 5.31 -51.43
CA SER A 209 -43.74 6.26 -51.82
C SER A 209 -44.49 6.98 -50.67
N ILE A 210 -44.20 8.24 -50.34
CA ILE A 210 -44.62 9.55 -50.95
C ILE A 210 -45.96 10.09 -50.39
N GLN A 211 -45.97 11.42 -50.21
CA GLN A 211 -47.05 12.37 -49.82
C GLN A 211 -47.28 12.54 -48.31
N SER A 212 -47.62 13.70 -47.73
CA SER A 212 -47.52 15.16 -47.97
C SER A 212 -48.45 15.82 -46.91
N ALA A 213 -48.25 17.11 -46.60
CA ALA A 213 -49.15 17.97 -45.77
C ALA A 213 -49.11 17.71 -44.26
N SER A 214 -49.35 18.66 -43.34
CA SER A 214 -49.56 20.11 -43.31
C SER A 214 -49.63 20.50 -41.83
N CYS A 215 -49.41 21.79 -41.54
CA CYS A 215 -49.55 22.47 -40.25
C CYS A 215 -50.89 22.23 -39.53
N GLY A 216 -50.90 22.34 -38.20
CA GLY A 216 -52.10 22.51 -37.37
C GLY A 216 -51.81 22.59 -35.87
N GLU A 217 -51.95 23.79 -35.29
CA GLU A 217 -52.08 24.04 -33.84
C GLU A 217 -53.38 23.44 -33.27
N ALA A 218 -53.36 23.02 -32.00
CA ALA A 218 -54.25 23.51 -30.93
C ALA A 218 -54.34 22.56 -29.70
N THR A 219 -54.10 23.16 -28.54
CA THR A 219 -54.80 23.00 -27.24
C THR A 219 -54.94 21.63 -26.54
N GLY A 220 -54.39 21.58 -25.32
CA GLY A 220 -55.16 21.26 -24.10
C GLY A 220 -55.26 19.80 -23.68
N GLY A 221 -54.69 19.45 -22.52
CA GLY A 221 -55.00 18.19 -21.85
C GLY A 221 -54.15 17.92 -20.61
N ARG A 222 -54.75 18.06 -19.43
CA ARG A 222 -54.18 17.72 -18.12
C ARG A 222 -53.90 16.22 -18.02
N GLY A 223 -52.69 15.85 -17.60
CA GLY A 223 -52.33 14.51 -17.17
C GLY A 223 -51.36 14.59 -15.98
N ALA A 224 -51.87 14.32 -14.78
CA ALA A 224 -51.06 14.23 -13.57
C ALA A 224 -50.29 12.91 -13.57
N GLU A 225 -48.99 12.95 -13.81
CA GLU A 225 -48.13 11.77 -13.69
C GLU A 225 -47.45 11.70 -12.32
N ARG A 226 -47.59 10.53 -11.73
CA ARG A 226 -47.39 10.19 -10.33
C ARG A 226 -45.92 9.82 -10.11
N ALA A 227 -45.23 10.54 -9.23
CA ALA A 227 -43.86 10.23 -8.82
C ALA A 227 -43.72 8.79 -8.27
N PRO A 228 -42.67 8.03 -8.61
CA PRO A 228 -42.44 6.70 -8.06
C PRO A 228 -42.01 6.78 -6.59
N ARG A 229 -42.66 5.96 -5.75
CA ARG A 229 -42.36 5.76 -4.35
C ARG A 229 -41.02 5.02 -4.16
N ARG A 230 -40.16 5.59 -3.30
CA ARG A 230 -39.22 4.96 -2.35
C ARG A 230 -38.56 3.64 -2.75
N ALA A 231 -37.28 3.71 -3.11
CA ALA A 231 -36.31 2.62 -2.97
C ALA A 231 -35.41 2.87 -1.74
N LEU A 232 -35.98 2.69 -0.54
CA LEU A 232 -35.28 2.89 0.74
C LEU A 232 -35.42 1.65 1.62
N GLY A 233 -35.41 0.46 1.01
CA GLY A 233 -35.60 -0.82 1.71
C GLY A 233 -34.48 -1.84 1.52
N ARG A 234 -33.43 -1.52 0.75
CA ARG A 234 -32.41 -2.52 0.36
C ARG A 234 -31.09 -2.46 1.16
N VAL A 235 -30.90 -1.41 1.95
CA VAL A 235 -29.67 -1.20 2.73
C VAL A 235 -29.83 -1.72 4.16
N GLU A 236 -31.00 -1.51 4.77
CA GLU A 236 -31.29 -1.98 6.14
C GLU A 236 -31.29 -3.51 6.25
N GLU A 237 -31.83 -4.21 5.25
CA GLU A 237 -31.90 -5.67 5.22
C GLU A 237 -30.52 -6.34 5.00
N TRP A 238 -29.59 -5.63 4.32
CA TRP A 238 -28.21 -6.07 4.14
C TRP A 238 -27.38 -5.89 5.42
N MET A 239 -27.61 -4.81 6.16
CA MET A 239 -26.84 -4.48 7.37
C MET A 239 -27.17 -5.40 8.56
N LEU A 240 -28.43 -5.82 8.71
CA LEU A 240 -28.85 -6.72 9.80
C LEU A 240 -28.30 -8.16 9.69
N ARG A 241 -27.92 -8.62 8.49
CA ARG A 241 -27.48 -10.01 8.25
C ARG A 241 -26.00 -10.29 8.58
N ARG A 242 -25.19 -9.29 8.97
CA ARG A 242 -23.75 -9.48 9.24
C ARG A 242 -23.31 -9.30 10.69
N GLY A 243 -24.21 -8.98 11.62
CA GLY A 243 -23.90 -9.05 13.06
C GLY A 243 -22.79 -8.11 13.54
N LEU A 244 -22.39 -7.11 12.74
CA LEU A 244 -21.60 -5.98 13.22
C LEU A 244 -22.59 -4.89 13.65
N PHE A 245 -22.46 -4.46 14.91
CA PHE A 245 -23.24 -3.41 15.60
C PHE A 245 -24.47 -3.89 16.37
N SER A 246 -24.34 -3.84 17.70
CA SER A 246 -25.44 -3.89 18.66
C SER A 246 -26.40 -2.71 18.42
N PRO A 247 -27.72 -2.85 18.64
CA PRO A 247 -28.72 -1.79 18.45
C PRO A 247 -28.41 -0.48 19.21
N THR A 248 -27.54 -0.51 20.21
CA THR A 248 -27.05 0.68 20.92
C THR A 248 -26.12 1.56 20.07
N THR A 249 -25.33 0.99 19.15
CA THR A 249 -24.42 1.78 18.30
C THR A 249 -25.17 2.54 17.20
N LEU A 250 -26.25 1.95 16.67
CA LEU A 250 -27.07 2.59 15.64
C LEU A 250 -27.82 3.82 16.19
N LEU A 251 -28.27 3.75 17.46
CA LEU A 251 -28.94 4.85 18.14
C LEU A 251 -27.99 6.04 18.39
N ILE A 252 -26.73 5.77 18.74
CA ILE A 252 -25.71 6.82 18.94
C ILE A 252 -25.38 7.54 17.63
N VAL A 253 -25.24 6.82 16.51
CA VAL A 253 -24.98 7.43 15.19
C VAL A 253 -26.15 8.32 14.75
N LEU A 254 -27.39 7.92 15.02
CA LEU A 254 -28.58 8.72 14.68
C LEU A 254 -28.73 9.98 15.56
N ILE A 255 -28.41 9.89 16.84
CA ILE A 255 -28.46 11.02 17.78
C ILE A 255 -27.36 12.06 17.46
N VAL A 256 -26.13 11.61 17.19
CA VAL A 256 -25.02 12.51 16.87
C VAL A 256 -25.19 13.13 15.47
N GLY A 257 -25.67 12.37 14.49
CA GLY A 257 -25.88 12.85 13.11
C GLY A 257 -26.96 13.93 13.00
N THR A 258 -28.07 13.81 13.74
CA THR A 258 -29.14 14.81 13.76
C THR A 258 -28.73 16.12 14.45
N SER A 259 -27.84 16.02 15.44
CA SER A 259 -27.32 17.18 16.17
C SER A 259 -26.39 18.04 15.30
N VAL A 260 -25.54 17.41 14.48
CA VAL A 260 -24.64 18.12 13.54
C VAL A 260 -25.42 18.81 12.42
N ALA A 261 -26.44 18.14 11.85
CA ALA A 261 -27.30 18.75 10.82
C ALA A 261 -28.08 19.97 11.36
N ALA A 262 -28.59 19.89 12.59
CA ALA A 262 -29.26 21.01 13.24
C ALA A 262 -28.32 22.19 13.54
N LEU A 263 -27.06 21.92 13.92
CA LEU A 263 -26.05 22.95 14.18
C LEU A 263 -25.63 23.68 12.89
N LEU A 264 -25.46 22.93 11.78
CA LEU A 264 -25.14 23.50 10.47
C LEU A 264 -26.28 24.36 9.91
N CYS A 265 -27.54 23.96 10.12
CA CYS A 265 -28.70 24.77 9.75
C CYS A 265 -28.78 26.08 10.56
N ARG A 266 -28.45 26.06 11.86
CA ARG A 266 -28.42 27.27 12.69
C ARG A 266 -27.27 28.21 12.32
N LEU A 267 -26.09 27.67 12.05
CA LEU A 267 -24.93 28.46 11.58
C LEU A 267 -25.22 29.13 10.22
N ARG A 268 -25.86 28.42 9.30
CA ARG A 268 -26.24 28.98 7.99
C ARG A 268 -27.30 30.09 8.11
N ALA A 269 -28.25 29.95 9.04
CA ALA A 269 -29.25 31.00 9.30
C ALA A 269 -28.63 32.25 9.95
N SER A 270 -27.64 32.09 10.85
CA SER A 270 -26.92 33.21 11.46
C SER A 270 -26.07 33.98 10.45
N LEU A 271 -25.44 33.31 9.48
CA LEU A 271 -24.64 33.97 8.45
C LEU A 271 -25.48 34.79 7.45
N GLN A 272 -26.78 34.51 7.31
CA GLN A 272 -27.67 35.27 6.42
C GLN A 272 -28.29 36.52 7.06
N LEU A 273 -28.18 36.67 8.38
CA LEU A 273 -28.66 37.86 9.11
C LEU A 273 -27.60 38.97 9.20
N ASP A 274 -26.34 38.68 8.85
CA ASP A 274 -25.21 39.63 8.90
C ASP A 274 -24.97 40.35 7.56
N GLU A 275 -25.73 40.00 6.50
CA GLU A 275 -25.68 40.62 5.16
C GLU A 275 -26.89 41.52 4.85
N ARG A 276 -27.62 42.01 5.86
CA ARG A 276 -28.69 43.02 5.71
C ARG A 276 -28.52 44.17 6.67
#